data_AF-A0A349M8I4-F1
#
_entry.id   AF-A0A349M8I4-F1
#
_cell.length_a   1.000
_cell.length_b   1.000
_cell.length_c   1.000
_cell.angle_alpha   90.00
_cell.angle_beta   90.00
_cell.angle_gamma   90.00
#
_symmetry.space_group_name_H-M   'P 1'
#
loop_
_entity.id
_entity.type
_entity.pdbx_description
1 polymer ?
#
loop_
_entity_poly.entity_id
_entity_poly.type
_entity_poly.pdbx_seq_one_letter_code
_entity_poly.pdbx_strand_id
1 'polypeptide(L)'
;MQQRQQSHDKRQRLFTASEIAEFEYCPLVWWHQQFEPLAEADAEELFARLVELEHENGTQAPALPEYQMVEQLLVRKGAFDEGRQQHLEHAEEVEELQEERVVVARRSGNMRILGLAAAVILVLAVLLIVAAILLR
;
A
#
# COMPACT_ATOMS: atom_id res chain seq x y z
N MET A 1 49.55 20.28 14.45
CA MET A 1 48.15 20.69 14.74
C MET A 1 47.67 21.51 13.57
N GLN A 2 47.23 20.87 12.48
CA GLN A 2 46.80 21.53 11.25
C GLN A 2 45.27 21.51 11.22
N GLN A 3 44.69 22.67 11.47
CA GLN A 3 43.25 22.90 11.51
C GLN A 3 42.74 22.85 10.06
N ARG A 4 42.12 21.73 9.67
CA ARG A 4 41.37 21.62 8.41
C ARG A 4 40.16 22.54 8.50
N GLN A 5 40.29 23.75 7.96
CA GLN A 5 39.16 24.57 7.53
C GLN A 5 38.46 23.81 6.39
N GLN A 6 37.50 22.97 6.74
CA GLN A 6 36.46 22.56 5.81
C GLN A 6 35.62 23.80 5.52
N SER A 7 35.80 24.33 4.31
CA SER A 7 34.97 25.37 3.73
C SER A 7 33.52 24.87 3.71
N HIS A 8 32.72 25.29 4.69
CA HIS A 8 31.28 25.09 4.69
C HIS A 8 30.65 26.04 3.67
N ASP A 9 30.69 25.62 2.41
CA ASP A 9 29.82 26.16 1.36
C ASP A 9 28.39 25.75 1.71
N LYS A 10 27.74 26.50 2.61
CA LYS A 10 26.34 26.30 3.00
C LYS A 10 25.45 26.70 1.84
N ARG A 11 25.32 25.86 0.81
CA ARG A 11 24.13 25.89 -0.05
C ARG A 11 22.92 25.71 0.87
N GLN A 12 22.08 26.73 0.99
CA GLN A 12 20.77 26.60 1.62
C GLN A 12 20.00 25.54 0.83
N ARG A 13 19.89 24.33 1.39
CA ARG A 13 19.03 23.28 0.84
C ARG A 13 17.60 23.79 0.93
N LEU A 14 16.95 23.95 -0.23
CA LEU A 14 15.52 24.23 -0.30
C LEU A 14 14.78 22.90 -0.16
N PHE A 15 13.84 22.82 0.77
CA PHE A 15 12.99 21.65 0.96
C PHE A 15 11.80 21.71 0.01
N THR A 16 11.43 20.56 -0.53
CA THR A 16 10.22 20.36 -1.33
C THR A 16 8.99 20.25 -0.42
N ALA A 17 7.81 20.52 -0.99
CA ALA A 17 6.56 20.34 -0.26
C ALA A 17 6.36 18.89 0.22
N SER A 18 6.82 17.90 -0.55
CA SER A 18 6.76 16.49 -0.18
C SER A 18 7.62 16.18 1.03
N GLU A 19 8.86 16.70 1.08
CA GLU A 19 9.75 16.51 2.24
C GLU A 19 9.16 17.14 3.51
N ILE A 20 8.53 18.31 3.40
CA ILE A 20 7.85 18.96 4.53
C ILE A 20 6.66 18.11 5.00
N ALA A 21 5.84 17.62 4.08
CA ALA A 21 4.70 16.78 4.41
C ALA A 21 5.10 15.45 5.08
N GLU A 22 6.18 14.82 4.61
CA GLU A 22 6.71 13.58 5.18
C GLU A 22 7.29 13.80 6.59
N PHE A 23 8.00 14.92 6.79
CA PHE A 23 8.46 15.33 8.11
C PHE A 23 7.29 15.61 9.07
N GLU A 24 6.25 16.32 8.63
CA GLU A 24 5.05 16.59 9.45
C GLU A 24 4.29 15.31 9.81
N TYR A 25 4.27 14.32 8.91
CA TYR A 25 3.60 13.04 9.13
C TYR A 25 4.40 12.15 10.10
N CYS A 26 5.71 11.98 9.89
CA CYS A 26 6.56 11.18 10.76
C CYS A 26 8.02 11.69 10.79
N PRO A 27 8.36 12.57 11.75
CA PRO A 27 9.68 13.19 11.82
C PRO A 27 10.82 12.17 11.97
N LEU A 28 10.58 11.08 12.71
CA LEU A 28 11.59 10.06 12.99
C LEU A 28 11.91 9.23 11.74
N VAL A 29 10.89 8.82 10.98
CA VAL A 29 11.07 8.07 9.74
C VAL A 29 11.78 8.94 8.70
N TRP A 30 11.32 10.18 8.54
CA TRP A 30 11.95 11.15 7.64
C TRP A 30 13.44 11.35 8.00
N TRP A 31 13.75 11.53 9.29
CA TRP A 31 15.13 11.71 9.74
C TRP A 31 15.99 10.49 9.41
N HIS A 32 15.48 9.28 9.70
CA HIS A 32 16.17 8.04 9.38
C HIS A 32 16.41 7.87 7.88
N GLN A 33 15.41 8.12 7.03
CA GLN A 33 15.58 8.04 5.57
C GLN A 33 16.58 9.06 5.02
N GLN A 34 16.65 10.25 5.61
CA GLN A 34 17.52 11.31 5.13
C GLN A 34 18.97 11.20 5.62
N PHE A 35 19.19 10.63 6.80
CA PHE A 35 20.48 10.72 7.49
C PHE A 35 21.05 9.38 7.97
N GLU A 36 20.27 8.30 7.95
CA GLU A 36 20.69 7.00 8.46
C GLU A 36 20.61 5.94 7.36
N PRO A 37 21.73 5.60 6.68
CA PRO A 37 21.75 4.58 5.64
C PRO A 37 21.23 3.21 6.11
N LEU A 38 21.40 2.89 7.41
CA LEU A 38 20.88 1.68 8.02
C LEU A 38 19.34 1.62 8.03
N ALA A 39 18.64 2.73 7.79
CA ALA A 39 17.19 2.75 7.69
C ALA A 39 16.66 1.97 6.47
N GLU A 40 17.47 1.83 5.42
CA GLU A 40 17.14 1.09 4.19
C GLU A 40 17.64 -0.35 4.22
N ALA A 41 18.64 -0.66 5.06
CA ALA A 41 19.25 -1.98 5.23
C ALA A 41 18.20 -3.07 5.51
N ASP A 42 18.44 -4.29 5.02
CA ASP A 42 17.56 -5.43 5.28
C ASP A 42 17.67 -5.93 6.73
N ALA A 43 16.77 -6.84 7.12
CA ALA A 43 16.77 -7.35 8.49
C ALA A 43 18.06 -8.13 8.80
N GLU A 44 18.64 -8.82 7.82
CA GLU A 44 19.87 -9.60 8.00
C GLU A 44 21.08 -8.69 8.25
N GLU A 45 21.19 -7.60 7.51
CA GLU A 45 22.23 -6.58 7.67
C GLU A 45 22.12 -5.86 9.02
N LEU A 46 20.89 -5.55 9.46
CA LEU A 46 20.65 -4.97 10.79
C LEU A 46 21.02 -5.97 11.92
N PHE A 47 20.70 -7.25 11.77
CA PHE A 47 21.12 -8.28 12.74
C PHE A 47 22.64 -8.46 12.76
N ALA A 48 23.29 -8.49 11.59
CA ALA A 48 24.74 -8.57 11.50
C ALA A 48 25.39 -7.39 12.25
N ARG A 49 24.81 -6.19 12.15
CA ARG A 49 25.29 -5.02 12.88
C ARG A 49 25.15 -5.14 14.40
N LEU A 50 24.07 -5.73 14.91
CA LEU A 50 23.93 -6.00 16.35
C LEU A 50 25.00 -7.00 16.83
N VAL A 51 25.24 -8.05 16.05
CA VAL A 51 26.26 -9.06 16.37
C VAL A 51 27.67 -8.44 16.37
N GLU A 52 27.97 -7.54 15.43
CA GLU A 52 29.23 -6.78 15.43
C GLU A 52 29.38 -5.94 16.71
N LEU A 53 28.33 -5.20 17.08
CA LEU A 53 28.34 -4.36 18.28
C LEU A 53 28.52 -5.20 19.56
N GLU A 54 27.87 -6.36 19.64
CA GLU A 54 28.05 -7.34 20.73
C GLU A 54 29.45 -7.93 20.76
N HIS A 55 30.03 -8.22 19.60
CA HIS A 55 31.40 -8.72 19.52
C HIS A 55 32.41 -7.69 20.00
N GLU A 56 32.22 -6.42 19.64
CA GLU A 56 33.12 -5.32 20.01
C GLU A 56 32.98 -4.88 21.47
N ASN A 57 31.75 -4.85 22.00
CA ASN A 57 31.44 -4.23 23.30
C ASN A 57 30.99 -5.23 24.37
N GLY A 58 30.87 -6.51 24.01
CA GLY A 58 30.47 -7.58 24.90
C GLY A 58 29.12 -7.31 25.56
N THR A 59 29.05 -7.53 26.87
CA THR A 59 27.83 -7.38 27.66
C THR A 59 27.34 -5.93 27.79
N GLN A 60 28.14 -4.94 27.37
CA GLN A 60 27.74 -3.54 27.41
C GLN A 60 27.06 -3.07 26.11
N ALA A 61 27.08 -3.88 25.05
CA ALA A 61 26.52 -3.51 23.75
C ALA A 61 25.06 -3.00 23.82
N PRO A 62 24.13 -3.60 24.60
CA PRO A 62 22.75 -3.10 24.68
C PRO A 62 22.59 -1.69 25.30
N ALA A 63 23.61 -1.21 26.02
CA ALA A 63 23.61 0.15 26.56
C ALA A 63 24.01 1.21 25.52
N LEU A 64 24.52 0.79 24.36
CA LEU A 64 24.93 1.72 23.30
C LEU A 64 23.71 2.31 22.59
N PRO A 65 23.70 3.63 22.34
CA PRO A 65 22.67 4.27 21.53
C PRO A 65 22.51 3.63 20.14
N GLU A 66 23.62 3.22 19.52
CA GLU A 66 23.64 2.60 18.20
C GLU A 66 22.95 1.23 18.21
N TYR A 67 23.12 0.45 19.28
CA TYR A 67 22.46 -0.85 19.44
C TYR A 67 20.94 -0.67 19.54
N GLN A 68 20.49 0.26 20.39
CA GLN A 68 19.07 0.56 20.59
C GLN A 68 18.42 1.11 19.32
N MET A 69 19.14 1.92 18.55
CA MET A 69 18.67 2.40 17.25
C MET A 69 18.43 1.24 16.28
N VAL A 70 19.39 0.32 16.16
CA VAL A 70 19.28 -0.83 15.25
C VAL A 70 18.15 -1.77 15.67
N GLU A 71 17.94 -2.01 16.97
CA GLU A 71 16.78 -2.75 17.47
C GLU A 71 15.46 -2.07 17.08
N GLN A 72 15.35 -0.74 17.22
CA GLN A 72 14.15 -0.01 16.83
C GLN A 72 13.88 -0.11 15.32
N LEU A 73 14.93 -0.09 14.49
CA LEU A 73 14.81 -0.29 13.05
C LEU A 73 14.29 -1.70 12.70
N LEU A 74 14.77 -2.73 13.41
CA LEU A 74 14.27 -4.11 13.26
C LEU A 74 12.79 -4.23 13.65
N VAL A 75 12.40 -3.66 14.79
CA VAL A 75 10.99 -3.64 15.23
C VAL A 75 10.11 -2.91 14.22
N ARG A 76 10.58 -1.76 13.70
CA ARG A 76 9.87 -1.00 12.68
C ARG A 76 9.68 -1.80 11.39
N LYS A 77 10.71 -2.53 10.94
CA LYS A 77 10.58 -3.40 9.75
C LYS A 77 9.53 -4.47 9.96
N GLY A 78 9.54 -5.18 11.09
CA GLY A 78 8.52 -6.17 11.42
C GLY A 78 7.10 -5.59 11.38
N ALA A 79 6.89 -4.44 12.02
CA ALA A 79 5.59 -3.77 12.03
C ALA A 79 5.14 -3.28 10.64
N PHE A 80 6.09 -2.79 9.82
CA PHE A 80 5.79 -2.33 8.46
C PHE A 80 5.46 -3.48 7.52
N ASP A 81 6.13 -4.63 7.67
CA ASP A 81 5.85 -5.84 6.91
C ASP A 81 4.44 -6.38 7.19
N GLU A 82 4.03 -6.40 8.47
CA GLU A 82 2.68 -6.77 8.89
C GLU A 82 1.62 -5.78 8.35
N GLY A 83 1.86 -4.47 8.47
CA GLY A 83 0.96 -3.45 7.93
C GLY A 83 0.82 -3.50 6.41
N ARG A 84 1.92 -3.77 5.69
CA ARG A 84 1.89 -3.95 4.23
C ARG A 84 1.09 -5.19 3.85
N GLN A 85 1.22 -6.29 4.59
CA GLN A 85 0.43 -7.48 4.36
C GLN A 85 -1.07 -7.22 4.57
N GLN A 86 -1.45 -6.52 5.65
CA GLN A 86 -2.84 -6.11 5.88
C GLN A 86 -3.40 -5.23 4.75
N HIS A 87 -2.58 -4.33 4.19
CA HIS A 87 -3.00 -3.51 3.05
C HIS A 87 -3.20 -4.33 1.77
N LEU A 88 -2.36 -5.34 1.53
CA LEU A 88 -2.52 -6.25 0.39
C LEU A 88 -3.78 -7.10 0.54
N GLU A 89 -3.97 -7.71 1.71
CA GLU A 89 -5.19 -8.48 2.03
C GLU A 89 -6.44 -7.63 1.88
N HIS A 90 -6.43 -6.39 2.38
CA HIS A 90 -7.57 -5.48 2.22
C HIS A 90 -7.79 -5.06 0.75
N ALA A 91 -6.73 -4.88 -0.04
CA ALA A 91 -6.87 -4.56 -1.45
C ALA A 91 -7.52 -5.72 -2.22
N GLU A 92 -7.13 -6.96 -1.92
CA GLU A 92 -7.73 -8.17 -2.46
C GLU A 92 -9.21 -8.30 -2.06
N GLU A 93 -9.54 -8.10 -0.78
CA GLU A 93 -10.93 -8.09 -0.31
C GLU A 93 -11.80 -7.04 -1.04
N VAL A 94 -11.26 -5.84 -1.26
CA VAL A 94 -11.97 -4.77 -1.97
C VAL A 94 -12.17 -5.12 -3.45
N GLU A 95 -11.20 -5.79 -4.08
CA GLU A 95 -11.31 -6.27 -5.46
C GLU A 95 -12.40 -7.34 -5.59
N GLU A 96 -12.43 -8.33 -4.70
CA GLU A 96 -13.47 -9.37 -4.67
C GLU A 96 -14.89 -8.79 -4.52
N LEU A 97 -15.06 -7.78 -3.65
CA LEU A 97 -16.35 -7.09 -3.47
C LEU A 97 -16.79 -6.31 -4.73
N GLN A 98 -15.85 -5.75 -5.48
CA GLN A 98 -16.15 -5.08 -6.74
C GLN A 98 -16.56 -6.07 -7.83
N GLU A 99 -15.87 -7.21 -7.94
CA GLU A 99 -16.24 -8.28 -8.87
C GLU A 99 -17.65 -8.81 -8.59
N GLU A 100 -17.99 -9.07 -7.32
CA GLU A 100 -19.32 -9.54 -6.93
C GLU A 100 -20.40 -8.50 -7.31
N ARG A 101 -20.15 -7.21 -7.06
CA ARG A 101 -21.07 -6.12 -7.44
C ARG A 101 -21.28 -6.05 -8.95
N VAL A 102 -20.22 -6.20 -9.75
CA VAL A 102 -20.30 -6.19 -11.22
C VAL A 102 -21.10 -7.38 -11.73
N VAL A 103 -20.89 -8.58 -11.17
CA VAL A 103 -21.63 -9.80 -11.53
C VAL A 103 -23.12 -9.64 -11.21
N VAL A 104 -23.46 -9.12 -10.02
CA VAL A 104 -24.86 -8.89 -9.61
C VAL A 104 -25.54 -7.85 -10.52
N ALA A 105 -24.86 -6.74 -10.84
CA ALA A 105 -25.37 -5.71 -11.74
C ALA A 105 -25.65 -6.26 -13.15
N ARG A 106 -24.73 -7.07 -13.69
CA ARG A 106 -24.88 -7.71 -15.01
C ARG A 106 -26.05 -8.68 -15.05
N ARG A 107 -26.24 -9.47 -13.98
CA ARG A 107 -27.38 -10.40 -13.87
C ARG A 107 -28.73 -9.67 -13.84
N SER A 108 -28.81 -8.54 -13.12
CA SER A 108 -30.00 -7.69 -13.07
C SER A 108 -30.34 -7.07 -14.44
N GLY A 109 -29.33 -6.56 -15.16
CA GLY A 109 -29.50 -6.05 -16.52
C GLY A 109 -30.03 -7.09 -17.50
N ASN A 110 -29.47 -8.30 -17.47
CA ASN A 110 -29.89 -9.40 -18.35
C ASN A 110 -31.33 -9.87 -18.07
N MET A 111 -31.78 -9.87 -16.82
CA MET A 111 -33.18 -10.20 -16.49
C MET A 111 -34.18 -9.18 -17.07
N ARG A 112 -33.83 -7.89 -17.06
CA ARG A 112 -34.67 -6.85 -17.66
C ARG A 112 -34.79 -7.02 -19.17
N ILE A 113 -33.69 -7.35 -19.85
CA ILE A 113 -33.67 -7.60 -21.30
C ILE A 113 -34.49 -8.85 -21.64
N LEU A 114 -34.35 -9.94 -20.88
CA LEU A 114 -35.16 -11.15 -21.04
C LEU A 114 -36.66 -10.88 -20.86
N GLY A 115 -37.02 -10.08 -19.85
CA GLY A 115 -38.41 -9.67 -19.63
C GLY A 115 -39.00 -8.86 -20.80
N LEU A 116 -38.23 -7.91 -21.33
CA LEU A 116 -38.63 -7.13 -22.50
C LEU A 116 -38.79 -8.00 -23.75
N ALA A 117 -37.85 -8.91 -24.00
CA ALA A 117 -37.93 -9.83 -25.14
C ALA A 117 -39.17 -10.73 -25.05
N ALA A 118 -39.47 -11.27 -23.86
CA ALA A 118 -40.68 -12.07 -23.63
C ALA A 118 -41.96 -11.26 -23.89
N ALA A 119 -42.02 -10.00 -23.45
CA ALA A 119 -43.17 -9.13 -23.69
C ALA A 119 -43.37 -8.85 -25.19
N VAL A 120 -42.29 -8.58 -25.95
CA VAL A 120 -42.36 -8.36 -27.40
C VAL A 120 -42.88 -9.59 -28.13
N ILE A 121 -42.39 -10.79 -27.76
CA ILE A 121 -42.85 -12.06 -28.34
C ILE A 121 -44.34 -12.26 -28.06
N LEU A 122 -44.79 -11.96 -26.84
CA LEU A 122 -46.20 -12.09 -26.47
C LEU A 122 -47.09 -11.14 -27.28
N VAL A 123 -46.67 -9.88 -27.45
CA VAL A 123 -47.39 -8.90 -28.29
C VAL A 123 -47.47 -9.36 -29.74
N LEU A 124 -46.36 -9.84 -30.31
CA LEU A 124 -46.34 -10.39 -31.66
C LEU A 124 -47.27 -11.59 -31.81
N ALA A 125 -47.27 -12.50 -30.84
CA ALA A 125 -48.17 -13.65 -30.85
C ALA A 125 -49.65 -13.23 -30.87
N VAL A 126 -50.03 -12.24 -30.05
CA VAL A 126 -51.39 -11.70 -30.02
C VAL A 126 -51.77 -11.05 -31.36
N LEU A 127 -50.87 -10.24 -31.93
CA LEU A 127 -51.11 -9.60 -33.23
C LEU A 127 -51.31 -10.63 -34.34
N LEU A 128 -50.52 -11.70 -34.36
CA LEU A 128 -50.66 -12.77 -35.35
C LEU A 128 -51.99 -13.53 -35.20
N ILE A 129 -52.43 -13.79 -33.96
CA ILE A 129 -53.73 -14.41 -33.70
C ILE A 129 -54.87 -13.52 -34.22
N VAL A 130 -54.85 -12.23 -33.92
CA VAL A 130 -55.87 -11.27 -34.39
C VAL A 130 -55.88 -11.18 -35.91
N ALA A 131 -54.71 -11.09 -36.54
CA ALA A 131 -54.59 -11.06 -38.00
C ALA A 131 -55.17 -12.34 -38.63
N ALA A 132 -54.86 -13.51 -38.07
CA ALA A 132 -55.39 -14.78 -38.55
C ALA A 132 -56.93 -14.88 -38.44
N ILE A 133 -57.54 -14.24 -37.43
CA ILE A 133 -59.00 -14.16 -37.29
C ILE A 133 -59.61 -13.21 -38.33
N LEU A 134 -58.97 -12.07 -38.61
CA LEU A 134 -59.48 -11.06 -39.56
C LEU A 134 -59.30 -11.45 -41.04
N LEU A 135 -58.30 -12.28 -41.35
CA LEU A 135 -58.04 -12.83 -42.68
C LEU A 135 -58.92 -14.04 -43.04
N ARG A 136 -59.78 -14.49 -42.11
CA ARG A 136 -60.69 -15.61 -42.28
C ARG A 136 -62.11 -15.14 -42.57
#